data_AF-A0A0Q7WGF1-F1
#
_entry.id   AF-A0A0Q7WGF1-F1
#
_cell.length_a   1.000
_cell.length_b   1.000
_cell.length_c   1.000
_cell.angle_alpha   90.00
_cell.angle_beta   90.00
_cell.angle_gamma   90.00
#
_symmetry.space_group_name_H-M   'P 1'
#
loop_
_entity.id
_entity.type
_entity.pdbx_description
1 polymer ?
#
loop_
_entity_poly.entity_id
_entity_poly.type
_entity_poly.pdbx_seq_one_letter_code
_entity_poly.pdbx_strand_id
1 'polypeptide(L)' 'MNAFDPNLGKSGGPATLHYGDGEFAVMSPGQYVLCAVTGAKVALENLRYWSPELQEPYAGPAEALKRWRESRG' A
#
# COMPACT_ATOMS: atom_id res chain seq x y z
N MET A 1 6.55 -33.70 -18.05
CA MET A 1 6.96 -33.13 -16.74
C MET A 1 6.64 -31.65 -16.81
N ASN A 2 5.79 -31.16 -15.90
CA ASN A 2 5.24 -29.81 -15.99
C ASN A 2 6.34 -28.75 -15.92
N ALA A 3 6.13 -27.69 -16.71
CA ALA A 3 7.04 -26.63 -17.02
C ALA A 3 7.59 -25.93 -15.77
N PHE A 4 8.88 -25.58 -15.82
CA PHE A 4 9.39 -24.44 -15.08
C PHE A 4 8.52 -23.23 -15.42
N ASP A 5 7.83 -22.67 -14.43
CA ASP A 5 7.23 -21.35 -14.58
C ASP A 5 8.24 -20.31 -14.07
N PRO A 6 8.97 -19.60 -14.95
CA PRO A 6 9.93 -18.56 -14.55
C PRO A 6 9.29 -17.29 -13.96
N ASN A 7 7.97 -17.25 -13.69
CA ASN A 7 7.32 -16.10 -13.06
C ASN A 7 7.46 -16.05 -11.52
N LEU A 8 8.45 -16.72 -10.94
CA LEU A 8 8.78 -16.62 -9.50
C LEU A 8 9.39 -15.25 -9.10
N GLY A 9 9.50 -14.28 -10.03
CA GLY A 9 10.29 -13.06 -9.88
C GLY A 9 9.56 -11.73 -10.10
N LYS A 10 8.23 -11.65 -9.95
CA LYS A 10 7.54 -10.34 -9.90
C LYS A 10 7.76 -9.64 -8.56
N SER A 11 9.02 -9.44 -8.19
CA SER A 11 9.40 -8.72 -6.96
C SER A 11 9.10 -7.22 -7.04
N GLY A 12 8.73 -6.67 -8.20
CA GLY A 12 8.47 -5.24 -8.41
C GLY A 12 6.99 -4.83 -8.49
N GLY A 13 6.05 -5.66 -8.01
CA GLY A 13 4.62 -5.40 -8.09
C GLY A 13 4.04 -4.60 -6.92
N PRO A 14 2.74 -4.24 -6.98
CA PRO A 14 2.03 -3.70 -5.84
C PRO A 14 1.94 -4.75 -4.72
N ALA A 15 2.33 -4.37 -3.50
CA ALA A 15 2.14 -5.15 -2.29
C ALA A 15 0.71 -4.95 -1.78
N THR A 16 0.17 -6.00 -1.18
CA THR A 16 -1.07 -5.90 -0.39
C THR A 16 -0.68 -5.89 1.07
N LEU A 17 -1.07 -4.83 1.78
CA LEU A 17 -0.82 -4.68 3.20
C LEU A 17 -2.13 -4.65 3.97
N HIS A 18 -2.08 -5.13 5.20
CA HIS A 18 -3.09 -4.88 6.22
C HIS A 18 -2.57 -3.84 7.18
N TYR A 19 -3.31 -2.75 7.35
CA TYR A 19 -2.86 -1.57 8.08
C TYR A 19 -3.35 -1.62 9.53
N GLY A 20 -2.42 -1.64 10.48
CA GLY A 20 -2.67 -1.53 11.91
C GLY A 20 -2.39 -0.13 12.45
N ASP A 21 -2.55 0.03 13.76
CA ASP A 21 -2.27 1.27 14.47
C ASP A 21 -0.76 1.39 14.74
N GLY A 22 -0.02 1.94 13.78
CA GLY A 22 1.43 2.14 13.87
C GLY A 22 2.30 1.03 13.23
N GLU A 23 1.70 -0.09 12.82
CA GLU A 23 2.36 -1.14 12.05
C GLU A 23 1.49 -1.61 10.87
N PHE A 24 2.07 -2.36 9.93
CA PHE A 24 1.33 -3.01 8.86
C PHE A 24 1.83 -4.44 8.63
N ALA A 25 0.93 -5.34 8.29
CA ALA A 25 1.25 -6.72 7.95
C ALA A 25 1.23 -6.89 6.42
N VAL A 26 2.26 -7.51 5.85
CA VAL A 26 2.32 -7.80 4.42
C VAL A 26 1.46 -9.03 4.13
N MET A 27 0.31 -8.82 3.50
CA MET A 27 -0.59 -9.90 3.03
C MET A 27 -0.10 -10.51 1.72
N SER A 28 0.46 -9.69 0.83
CA SER A 28 1.00 -10.15 -0.45
C SER A 28 2.30 -9.41 -0.78
N PRO A 29 3.38 -10.12 -1.15
CA PRO A 29 4.69 -9.53 -1.36
C PRO A 29 4.68 -8.57 -2.54
N GLY A 30 5.35 -7.43 -2.38
CA GLY A 30 5.54 -6.42 -3.42
C GLY A 30 6.50 -5.32 -2.96
N GLN A 31 6.79 -4.37 -3.84
CA GLN A 31 7.75 -3.28 -3.59
C GLN A 31 7.10 -1.96 -3.22
N TYR A 32 5.85 -1.75 -3.62
CA TYR A 32 5.14 -0.50 -3.40
C TYR A 32 3.67 -0.74 -3.15
N VAL A 33 2.98 0.20 -2.52
CA VAL A 33 1.52 0.27 -2.51
C VAL A 33 1.05 1.44 -3.38
N LEU A 34 -0.22 1.44 -3.75
CA LEU A 34 -0.81 2.54 -4.50
C LEU A 34 -1.60 3.44 -3.55
N CYS A 35 -1.30 4.73 -3.56
CA CYS A 35 -2.02 5.71 -2.75
C CYS A 35 -3.51 5.70 -3.11
N ALA A 36 -4.37 5.58 -2.11
CA ALA A 36 -5.82 5.53 -2.33
C ALA A 36 -6.41 6.85 -2.88
N VAL A 37 -5.72 7.98 -2.66
CA VAL A 37 -6.19 9.32 -3.06
C VAL A 37 -5.71 9.72 -4.45
N THR A 38 -4.44 9.46 -4.77
CA THR A 38 -3.79 9.92 -6.01
C THR A 38 -3.42 8.80 -6.96
N GLY A 39 -3.43 7.53 -6.51
CA GLY A 39 -2.92 6.39 -7.27
C GLY A 39 -1.39 6.36 -7.40
N ALA A 40 -0.66 7.25 -6.73
CA ALA A 40 0.80 7.29 -6.78
C ALA A 40 1.42 6.04 -6.15
N LYS A 41 2.55 5.58 -6.70
CA LYS A 41 3.31 4.44 -6.14
C LYS A 41 4.09 4.90 -4.91
N VAL A 42 3.88 4.22 -3.78
CA VAL A 42 4.55 4.47 -2.51
C VAL A 42 5.37 3.26 -2.17
N ALA A 43 6.70 3.37 -2.22
CA ALA A 43 7.57 2.28 -1.82
C ALA A 43 7.31 1.90 -0.35
N LEU A 44 7.35 0.60 -0.03
CA LEU A 44 7.05 0.12 1.32
C LEU A 44 7.96 0.75 2.39
N GLU A 45 9.23 0.96 2.07
CA GLU A 45 10.21 1.64 2.93
C GLU A 45 9.89 3.12 3.18
N ASN A 46 9.15 3.77 2.27
CA ASN A 46 8.77 5.18 2.36
C ASN A 46 7.33 5.37 2.86
N LEU A 47 6.60 4.27 3.10
CA LEU A 47 5.22 4.31 3.54
C LEU A 47 5.14 4.74 5.01
N ARG A 48 4.82 6.02 5.21
CA ARG A 48 4.70 6.64 6.54
C ARG A 48 3.27 7.04 6.92
N TYR A 49 2.37 7.07 5.95
CA TYR A 49 1.01 7.58 6.12
C TYR A 49 0.01 6.54 5.60
N TRP A 50 -0.90 6.09 6.46
CA TRP A 50 -1.98 5.18 6.11
C TRP A 50 -3.14 5.33 7.10
N SER A 51 -4.32 4.82 6.75
CA SER A 51 -5.49 4.75 7.63
C SER A 51 -5.81 3.29 7.97
N PRO A 52 -5.73 2.88 9.25
CA PRO A 52 -6.15 1.53 9.67
C PRO A 52 -7.67 1.34 9.54
N GLU A 53 -8.46 2.39 9.76
CA GLU A 53 -9.93 2.32 9.65
C GLU A 53 -10.40 2.06 8.21
N LEU A 54 -9.75 2.70 7.23
CA LEU A 54 -10.10 2.60 5.81
C LEU A 54 -9.27 1.55 5.06
N GLN A 55 -8.21 1.02 5.67
CA GLN A 55 -7.22 0.14 5.04
C GLN A 55 -6.58 0.76 3.78
N GLU A 56 -6.29 2.06 3.84
CA GLU A 56 -5.80 2.85 2.70
C GLU A 56 -4.41 3.45 2.98
N PRO A 57 -3.43 3.29 2.07
CA PRO A 57 -2.15 3.99 2.15
C PRO A 57 -2.17 5.35 1.46
N TYR A 58 -1.30 6.25 1.91
CA TYR A 58 -1.15 7.59 1.36
C TYR A 58 0.30 7.89 0.97
N ALA A 59 0.49 8.59 -0.14
CA ALA A 59 1.83 8.97 -0.60
C ALA A 59 2.45 10.07 0.28
N GLY A 60 1.63 10.89 0.93
CA GLY A 60 2.10 11.90 1.86
C GLY A 60 1.03 12.44 2.80
N PRO A 61 1.41 13.42 3.64
CA PRO A 61 0.50 14.02 4.61
C PRO A 61 -0.65 14.79 3.96
N ALA A 62 -0.45 15.34 2.76
CA ALA A 62 -1.48 16.05 2.01
C ALA A 62 -2.64 15.13 1.61
N GLU A 63 -2.34 13.94 1.09
CA GLU A 63 -3.34 12.93 0.74
C GLU A 63 -4.07 12.40 1.98
N ALA A 64 -3.33 12.08 3.05
CA ALA A 64 -3.92 11.63 4.30
C ALA A 64 -4.91 12.67 4.87
N LEU A 65 -4.51 13.95 4.90
CA LEU A 65 -5.36 15.05 5.35
C LEU A 65 -6.60 15.23 4.47
N LYS A 66 -6.42 15.16 3.14
CA LYS A 66 -7.54 15.23 2.20
C LYS A 66 -8.55 14.13 2.51
N ARG A 67 -8.08 12.88 2.69
CA ARG A 67 -8.95 11.74 2.88
C ARG A 67 -9.66 11.75 4.23
N TRP A 68 -8.95 12.14 5.27
CA TRP A 68 -9.52 12.36 6.61
C TRP A 68 -10.64 13.40 6.61
N ARG A 69 -10.51 14.47 5.81
CA ARG A 69 -11.56 15.49 5.68
C ARG A 69 -12.78 14.97 4.92
N GLU A 70 -12.58 14.08 3.94
CA GLU A 70 -13.67 13.43 3.22
C GLU A 70 -14.42 12.40 4.07
N SER A 71 -13.73 11.63 4.93
CA SER A 71 -14.37 10.59 5.75
C SER A 71 -15.11 11.13 6.98
N ARG A 72 -14.91 12.40 7.33
CA ARG A 72 -15.57 13.10 8.44
C ARG A 72 -16.73 14.01 7.99
N GLY A 73 -17.00 14.04 6.69
CA GLY A 73 -18.12 14.79 6.11
C GLY A 73 -19.46 14.08 6.26
#